data_AF-A0A4R5CTB5-F1
#
_entry.id   AF-A0A4R5CTB5-F1
#
_cell.length_a   1.000
_cell.length_b   1.000
_cell.length_c   1.000
_cell.angle_alpha   90.00
_cell.angle_beta   90.00
_cell.angle_gamma   90.00
#
_symmetry.space_group_name_H-M   'P 1'
#
loop_
_entity.id
_entity.type
_entity.pdbx_description
1 polymer ?
#
loop_
_entity_poly.entity_id
_entity_poly.type
_entity_poly.pdbx_seq_one_letter_code
_entity_poly.pdbx_strand_id
1 'polypeptide(L)'
;MRGGARNRSGPPADPNSGRSDRRGFSLTALPAEGYDGPVPEWPLMRRQVMRWEQDGKVRYQVLDPDATQEVADREAELWEWAWTTPQACAWSMPSESWRIHTIAMWVRTFVICESSAATAADKNSLHRFADQIGMTTAGLAEMGWKVAVDELAGKRNEAPEPEEDEDDPRNRMTVVTGGGA
;
A
#
# COMPACT_ATOMS: atom_id res chain seq x y z
N MET A 1 -12.81 -26.56 -31.67
CA MET A 1 -11.73 -25.92 -30.90
C MET A 1 -12.19 -25.78 -29.46
N ARG A 2 -11.63 -26.55 -28.52
CA ARG A 2 -11.97 -26.45 -27.09
C ARG A 2 -11.01 -25.45 -26.44
N GLY A 3 -11.54 -24.36 -25.91
CA GLY A 3 -10.76 -23.37 -25.18
C GLY A 3 -10.17 -24.00 -23.91
N GLY A 4 -8.87 -23.80 -23.70
CA GLY A 4 -8.14 -24.32 -22.53
C GLY A 4 -8.71 -23.82 -21.21
N ALA A 5 -8.44 -24.57 -20.15
CA ALA A 5 -8.80 -24.22 -18.78
C ALA A 5 -8.29 -22.80 -18.46
N ARG A 6 -9.22 -21.91 -18.07
CA ARG A 6 -8.87 -20.57 -17.60
C ARG A 6 -8.44 -20.68 -16.14
N ASN A 7 -7.52 -19.82 -15.70
CA ASN A 7 -7.02 -19.73 -14.31
C ASN A 7 -8.11 -19.44 -13.24
N ARG A 8 -9.41 -19.50 -13.61
CA ARG A 8 -10.58 -19.11 -12.81
C ARG A 8 -11.78 -20.08 -12.99
N SER A 9 -11.58 -21.30 -13.51
CA SER A 9 -12.66 -22.29 -13.63
C SER A 9 -12.61 -23.29 -12.47
N GLY A 10 -13.39 -23.01 -11.43
CA GLY A 10 -13.60 -23.88 -10.28
C GLY A 10 -14.15 -23.10 -9.09
N PRO A 11 -14.96 -23.70 -8.21
CA PRO A 11 -15.29 -23.11 -6.92
C PRO A 11 -14.00 -22.75 -6.16
N PRO A 12 -13.93 -21.60 -5.48
CA PRO A 12 -12.75 -21.23 -4.69
C PRO A 12 -12.44 -22.34 -3.68
N ALA A 13 -11.16 -22.65 -3.50
CA ALA A 13 -10.74 -23.68 -2.56
C ALA A 13 -11.18 -23.28 -1.14
N ASP A 14 -11.83 -24.21 -0.44
CA ASP A 14 -12.28 -24.00 0.93
C ASP A 14 -11.06 -23.81 1.86
N PRO A 15 -10.91 -22.64 2.50
CA PRO A 15 -9.79 -22.33 3.38
C PRO A 15 -9.69 -23.26 4.61
N ASN A 16 -10.77 -23.94 4.99
CA ASN A 16 -10.84 -24.79 6.19
C ASN A 16 -10.62 -26.29 5.88
N SER A 17 -10.22 -26.63 4.66
CA SER A 17 -9.89 -27.99 4.26
C SER A 17 -8.50 -28.40 4.78
N GLY A 18 -8.44 -29.43 5.64
CA GLY A 18 -7.20 -29.98 6.23
C GLY A 18 -6.16 -30.55 5.23
N ARG A 19 -6.38 -30.35 3.93
CA ARG A 19 -5.37 -30.63 2.88
C ARG A 19 -4.40 -29.46 2.66
N SER A 20 -4.65 -28.29 3.26
CA SER A 20 -3.85 -27.07 3.11
C SER A 20 -2.64 -26.99 4.05
N ASP A 21 -2.58 -27.82 5.10
CA ASP A 21 -1.51 -27.78 6.11
C ASP A 21 -0.17 -28.39 5.64
N ARG A 22 -0.16 -29.15 4.53
CA ARG A 22 1.07 -29.87 4.07
C ARG A 22 1.97 -29.05 3.13
N ARG A 23 1.83 -27.72 3.10
CA ARG A 23 2.60 -26.87 2.18
C ARG A 23 3.39 -25.73 2.81
N GLY A 24 3.50 -25.68 4.14
CA GLY A 24 4.46 -24.81 4.84
C GLY A 24 4.29 -23.30 4.64
N PHE A 25 3.18 -22.85 4.06
CA PHE A 25 2.85 -21.44 3.86
C PHE A 25 1.37 -21.26 4.23
N SER A 26 1.11 -20.94 5.50
CA SER A 26 -0.20 -20.44 5.91
C SER A 26 -0.35 -19.01 5.40
N LEU A 27 -1.53 -18.66 4.87
CA LEU A 27 -1.97 -17.29 4.53
C LEU A 27 -1.19 -16.22 5.31
N THR A 28 -0.17 -15.62 4.69
CA THR A 28 0.70 -14.67 5.39
C THR A 28 -0.14 -13.45 5.73
N ALA A 29 -0.41 -13.24 7.01
CA ALA A 29 -0.99 -12.02 7.52
C ALA A 29 0.07 -10.93 7.40
N LEU A 30 -0.06 -10.04 6.41
CA LEU A 30 0.77 -8.86 6.25
C LEU A 30 0.49 -7.90 7.41
N PRO A 31 1.53 -7.32 8.04
CA PRO A 31 1.38 -6.35 9.12
C PRO A 31 0.52 -5.16 8.66
N ALA A 32 -0.42 -4.73 9.50
CA ALA A 32 -1.36 -3.65 9.16
C ALA A 32 -0.66 -2.28 9.17
N GLU A 33 0.35 -2.15 10.03
CA GLU A 33 1.23 -1.00 10.19
C GLU A 33 2.08 -0.70 8.94
N GLY A 34 2.16 -1.65 8.01
CA GLY A 34 2.93 -1.50 6.78
C GLY A 34 4.40 -1.93 6.91
N TYR A 35 5.19 -1.55 5.92
CA TYR A 35 6.63 -1.84 5.87
C TYR A 35 7.43 -0.63 6.34
N ASP A 36 8.40 -0.88 7.22
CA ASP A 36 9.27 0.13 7.84
C ASP A 36 10.74 0.00 7.41
N GLY A 37 11.03 -0.92 6.48
CA GLY A 37 12.38 -1.16 5.98
C GLY A 37 12.82 -0.19 4.89
N PRO A 38 14.02 -0.39 4.32
CA PRO A 38 14.55 0.48 3.28
C PRO A 38 13.72 0.41 2.00
N VAL A 39 13.43 1.57 1.43
CA VAL A 39 12.85 1.71 0.09
C VAL A 39 13.96 1.42 -0.94
N PRO A 40 13.77 0.48 -1.87
CA PRO A 40 14.77 0.20 -2.89
C PRO A 40 14.87 1.34 -3.91
N GLU A 41 16.02 1.41 -4.58
CA GLU A 41 16.23 2.37 -5.65
C GLU A 41 15.21 2.18 -6.78
N TRP A 42 14.75 3.30 -7.34
CA TRP A 42 13.83 3.31 -8.47
C TRP A 42 14.44 2.62 -9.71
N PRO A 43 13.88 1.51 -10.22
CA PRO A 43 14.56 0.67 -11.20
C PRO A 43 14.36 1.12 -12.66
N LEU A 44 13.43 2.05 -12.92
CA LEU A 44 13.11 2.47 -14.30
C LEU A 44 13.88 3.73 -14.69
N MET A 45 14.26 3.81 -15.96
CA MET A 45 14.80 5.05 -16.52
C MET A 45 13.80 6.20 -16.33
N ARG A 46 14.34 7.40 -16.08
CA ARG A 46 13.54 8.62 -15.95
C ARG A 46 12.68 8.86 -17.19
N ARG A 47 11.38 9.09 -16.98
CA ARG A 47 10.42 9.31 -18.06
C ARG A 47 10.59 10.71 -18.63
N GLN A 48 10.93 10.82 -19.90
CA GLN A 48 10.99 12.10 -20.60
C GLN A 48 9.60 12.55 -21.02
N VAL A 49 9.24 13.79 -20.69
CA VAL A 49 8.03 14.45 -21.17
C VAL A 49 8.41 15.34 -22.34
N MET A 50 7.75 15.12 -23.46
CA MET A 50 7.97 15.90 -24.67
C MET A 50 6.83 16.89 -24.86
N ARG A 51 7.17 18.15 -25.11
CA ARG A 51 6.21 19.17 -25.56
C ARG A 51 6.34 19.40 -27.05
N TRP A 52 5.22 19.71 -27.68
CA TRP A 52 5.22 20.06 -29.09
C TRP A 52 5.47 21.55 -29.26
N GLU A 53 6.47 21.90 -30.08
CA GLU A 53 6.72 23.26 -30.52
C GLU A 53 6.48 23.39 -32.02
N GLN A 54 6.22 24.61 -32.46
CA GLN A 54 5.97 24.93 -33.85
C GLN A 54 6.84 26.11 -34.27
N ASP A 55 7.61 25.93 -35.34
CA ASP A 55 8.33 26.99 -36.03
C ASP A 55 7.79 27.10 -37.46
N GLY A 56 7.01 28.15 -37.71
CA GLY A 56 6.27 28.34 -38.96
C GLY A 56 5.32 27.17 -39.26
N LYS A 57 5.66 26.35 -40.25
CA LYS A 57 4.88 25.16 -40.65
C LYS A 57 5.43 23.84 -40.11
N VAL A 58 6.59 23.87 -39.45
CA VAL A 58 7.24 22.66 -38.92
C VAL A 58 6.81 22.48 -37.47
N ARG A 59 6.32 21.29 -37.14
CA ARG A 59 5.99 20.89 -35.77
C ARG A 59 6.97 19.81 -35.33
N TYR A 60 7.63 20.03 -34.18
CA TYR A 60 8.63 19.11 -33.63
C TYR A 60 8.42 18.93 -32.13
N GLN A 61 8.95 17.83 -31.59
CA GLN A 61 8.92 17.56 -30.16
C GLN A 61 10.23 18.02 -29.54
N VAL A 62 10.14 18.76 -28.43
CA VAL A 62 11.27 19.10 -27.58
C VAL A 62 11.06 18.53 -26.19
N LEU A 63 12.16 18.22 -25.51
CA LEU A 63 12.12 17.83 -24.11
C LEU A 63 11.57 18.99 -23.29
N ASP A 64 10.59 18.69 -22.45
CA ASP A 64 10.12 19.59 -21.41
C ASP A 64 10.82 19.21 -20.08
N PRO A 65 11.88 19.92 -19.66
CA PRO A 65 12.65 19.55 -18.48
C PRO A 65 11.85 19.70 -17.19
N ASP A 66 10.98 20.72 -17.11
CA ASP A 66 10.19 21.02 -15.92
C ASP A 66 9.11 19.95 -15.73
N ALA A 67 8.33 19.65 -16.77
CA ALA A 67 7.34 18.57 -16.72
C ALA A 67 7.99 17.19 -16.51
N THR A 68 9.20 16.99 -17.05
CA THR A 68 10.00 15.77 -16.81
C THR A 68 10.47 15.66 -15.36
N GLN A 69 10.66 16.78 -14.65
CA GLN A 69 10.98 16.79 -13.22
C GLN A 69 9.74 16.57 -12.36
N GLU A 70 8.64 17.27 -12.62
CA GLU A 70 7.38 17.09 -11.90
C GLU A 70 6.89 15.64 -11.93
N VAL A 71 6.99 14.99 -13.10
CA VAL A 71 6.66 13.57 -13.25
C VAL A 71 7.59 12.67 -12.43
N ALA A 72 8.89 12.96 -12.40
CA ALA A 72 9.86 12.16 -11.67
C ALA A 72 9.65 12.28 -10.16
N ASP A 73 9.36 13.48 -9.69
CA ASP A 73 9.05 13.74 -8.27
C ASP A 73 7.77 13.01 -7.88
N ARG A 74 6.72 13.04 -8.72
CA ARG A 74 5.48 12.31 -8.46
C ARG A 74 5.65 10.79 -8.49
N GLU A 75 6.47 10.26 -9.42
CA GLU A 75 6.84 8.83 -9.44
C GLU A 75 7.58 8.46 -8.15
N ALA A 76 8.49 9.30 -7.64
CA ALA A 76 9.23 9.07 -6.41
C ALA A 76 8.33 9.10 -5.16
N GLU A 77 7.46 10.10 -5.01
CA GLU A 77 6.49 10.17 -3.90
C GLU A 77 5.60 8.92 -3.83
N LEU A 78 5.08 8.48 -4.99
CA LEU A 78 4.21 7.31 -5.04
C LEU A 78 4.99 6.01 -4.82
N TRP A 79 6.25 5.95 -5.24
CA TRP A 79 7.15 4.83 -4.95
C TRP A 79 7.41 4.70 -3.45
N GLU A 80 7.78 5.80 -2.78
CA GLU A 80 7.99 5.82 -1.33
C GLU A 80 6.74 5.38 -0.59
N TRP A 81 5.58 5.95 -0.93
CA TRP A 81 4.30 5.54 -0.35
C TRP A 81 3.98 4.06 -0.58
N ALA A 82 4.22 3.54 -1.79
CA ALA A 82 3.95 2.13 -2.07
C ALA A 82 4.74 1.22 -1.13
N TRP A 83 6.00 1.60 -0.84
CA TRP A 83 6.84 0.89 0.10
C TRP A 83 6.47 1.10 1.57
N THR A 84 5.52 1.96 1.94
CA THR A 84 4.98 1.97 3.31
C THR A 84 3.79 1.04 3.50
N THR A 85 3.30 0.39 2.45
CA THR A 85 2.09 -0.45 2.53
C THR A 85 2.37 -1.84 3.13
N PRO A 86 1.35 -2.54 3.66
CA PRO A 86 1.49 -3.94 4.11
C PRO A 86 2.06 -4.87 3.04
N GLN A 87 1.73 -4.63 1.78
CA GLN A 87 2.20 -5.42 0.63
C GLN A 87 3.72 -5.35 0.48
N ALA A 88 4.35 -4.24 0.84
CA ALA A 88 5.79 -4.07 0.78
C ALA A 88 6.54 -5.00 1.74
N CYS A 89 5.91 -5.43 2.84
CA CYS A 89 6.45 -6.50 3.69
C CYS A 89 6.64 -7.80 2.90
N ALA A 90 5.72 -8.12 1.98
CA ALA A 90 5.90 -9.28 1.11
C ALA A 90 6.92 -9.00 0.00
N TRP A 91 6.88 -7.81 -0.61
CA TRP A 91 7.78 -7.46 -1.72
C TRP A 91 9.26 -7.42 -1.31
N SER A 92 9.56 -7.07 -0.06
CA SER A 92 10.93 -7.03 0.49
C SER A 92 11.54 -8.41 0.69
N MET A 93 10.74 -9.49 0.71
CA MET A 93 11.26 -10.84 0.86
C MET A 93 12.14 -11.23 -0.34
N PRO A 94 13.29 -11.90 -0.13
CA PRO A 94 14.16 -12.32 -1.24
C PRO A 94 13.43 -13.13 -2.33
N SER A 95 12.42 -13.92 -1.97
CA SER A 95 11.59 -14.71 -2.88
C SER A 95 10.69 -13.88 -3.80
N GLU A 96 10.36 -12.65 -3.43
CA GLU A 96 9.49 -11.73 -4.17
C GLU A 96 10.25 -10.57 -4.83
N SER A 97 11.57 -10.49 -4.62
CA SER A 97 12.43 -9.41 -5.14
C SER A 97 12.33 -9.21 -6.66
N TRP A 98 11.99 -10.26 -7.41
CA TRP A 98 11.78 -10.22 -8.86
C TRP A 98 10.61 -9.32 -9.29
N ARG A 99 9.71 -8.92 -8.38
CA ARG A 99 8.56 -8.06 -8.66
C ARG A 99 8.90 -6.58 -8.78
N ILE A 100 10.10 -6.16 -8.39
CA ILE A 100 10.47 -4.74 -8.28
C ILE A 100 10.13 -3.94 -9.54
N HIS A 101 10.33 -4.51 -10.73
CA HIS A 101 10.00 -3.87 -12.00
C HIS A 101 8.49 -3.76 -12.24
N THR A 102 7.69 -4.76 -11.83
CA THR A 102 6.23 -4.72 -11.94
C THR A 102 5.64 -3.67 -10.99
N ILE A 103 6.20 -3.52 -9.78
CA ILE A 103 5.81 -2.47 -8.83
C ILE A 103 6.12 -1.10 -9.42
N ALA A 104 7.31 -0.92 -10.01
CA ALA A 104 7.68 0.36 -10.62
C ALA A 104 6.83 0.68 -11.86
N MET A 105 6.48 -0.33 -12.66
CA MET A 105 5.54 -0.18 -13.78
C MET A 105 4.14 0.18 -13.30
N TRP A 106 3.69 -0.34 -12.16
CA TRP A 106 2.44 0.06 -11.53
C TRP A 106 2.46 1.55 -11.15
N VAL A 107 3.50 2.00 -10.43
CA VAL A 107 3.67 3.42 -10.04
C VAL A 107 3.68 4.34 -11.26
N ARG A 108 4.50 4.04 -12.27
CA ARG A 108 4.54 4.83 -13.51
C ARG A 108 3.17 4.90 -14.19
N THR A 109 2.47 3.78 -14.28
CA THR A 109 1.14 3.72 -14.91
C THR A 109 0.10 4.48 -14.11
N PHE A 110 0.22 4.48 -12.78
CA PHE A 110 -0.64 5.27 -11.90
C PHE A 110 -0.48 6.76 -12.17
N VAL A 111 0.76 7.26 -12.22
CA VAL A 111 1.07 8.67 -12.55
C VAL A 111 0.59 9.03 -13.97
N ILE A 112 0.68 8.12 -14.94
CA ILE A 112 0.07 8.33 -16.27
C ILE A 112 -1.45 8.51 -16.16
N CYS A 113 -2.11 7.70 -15.33
CA CYS A 113 -3.55 7.74 -15.12
C CYS A 113 -4.04 9.00 -14.39
N GLU A 114 -3.18 9.68 -13.63
CA GLU A 114 -3.48 10.99 -13.02
C GLU A 114 -3.57 12.11 -14.08
N SER A 115 -2.96 11.92 -15.26
CA SER A 115 -2.99 12.92 -16.33
C SER A 115 -4.33 12.95 -17.09
N SER A 116 -4.69 14.12 -17.62
CA SER A 116 -5.87 14.27 -18.48
C SER A 116 -5.77 13.51 -19.82
N ALA A 117 -4.57 13.07 -20.20
CA ALA A 117 -4.32 12.29 -21.41
C ALA A 117 -4.47 10.77 -21.21
N ALA A 118 -4.79 10.31 -19.98
CA ALA A 118 -4.89 8.90 -19.66
C ALA A 118 -5.93 8.16 -20.52
N THR A 119 -5.51 7.08 -21.16
CA THR A 119 -6.37 6.27 -22.02
C THR A 119 -7.05 5.14 -21.25
N ALA A 120 -8.05 4.50 -21.87
CA ALA A 120 -8.64 3.27 -21.32
C ALA A 120 -7.61 2.12 -21.24
N ALA A 121 -6.61 2.09 -22.13
CA ALA A 121 -5.56 1.08 -22.10
C ALA A 121 -4.63 1.26 -20.89
N ASP A 122 -4.33 2.50 -20.51
CA ASP A 122 -3.53 2.83 -19.31
C ASP A 122 -4.25 2.36 -18.04
N LYS A 123 -5.54 2.67 -17.92
CA LYS A 123 -6.37 2.25 -16.78
C LYS A 123 -6.48 0.73 -16.66
N ASN A 124 -6.58 0.03 -17.79
CA ASN A 124 -6.57 -1.44 -17.80
C ASN A 124 -5.21 -2.01 -17.38
N SER A 125 -4.11 -1.40 -17.82
CA SER A 125 -2.75 -1.79 -17.42
C SER A 125 -2.52 -1.54 -15.93
N LEU A 126 -3.00 -0.41 -15.40
CA LEU A 126 -2.94 -0.07 -13.99
C LEU A 126 -3.58 -1.17 -13.12
N HIS A 127 -4.81 -1.58 -13.45
CA HIS A 127 -5.50 -2.64 -12.72
C HIS A 127 -4.75 -3.98 -12.80
N ARG A 128 -4.22 -4.34 -13.98
CA ARG A 128 -3.47 -5.60 -14.16
C ARG A 128 -2.19 -5.63 -13.34
N PHE A 129 -1.42 -4.54 -13.32
CA PHE A 129 -0.24 -4.45 -12.49
C PHE A 129 -0.63 -4.48 -11.01
N ALA A 130 -1.70 -3.77 -10.61
CA ALA A 130 -2.20 -3.77 -9.23
C ALA A 130 -2.55 -5.18 -8.74
N ASP A 131 -3.21 -5.99 -9.58
CA ASP A 131 -3.50 -7.40 -9.27
C ASP A 131 -2.21 -8.20 -9.05
N GLN A 132 -1.22 -8.04 -9.94
CA GLN A 132 0.05 -8.79 -9.90
C GLN A 132 0.95 -8.49 -8.70
N ILE A 133 0.72 -7.36 -8.03
CA ILE A 133 1.49 -6.94 -6.85
C ILE A 133 0.65 -6.92 -5.56
N GLY A 134 -0.63 -7.33 -5.61
CA GLY A 134 -1.47 -7.47 -4.42
C GLY A 134 -2.06 -6.17 -3.90
N MET A 135 -2.18 -5.18 -4.76
CA MET A 135 -2.83 -3.90 -4.44
C MET A 135 -4.35 -3.95 -4.63
N THR A 136 -4.89 -5.09 -5.06
CA THR A 136 -6.34 -5.34 -5.16
C THR A 136 -6.75 -6.50 -4.25
N THR A 137 -8.03 -6.56 -3.90
CA THR A 137 -8.59 -7.68 -3.14
C THR A 137 -8.44 -9.01 -3.86
N ALA A 138 -8.55 -9.02 -5.19
CA ALA A 138 -8.31 -10.19 -6.02
C ALA A 138 -6.84 -10.61 -6.02
N GLY A 139 -5.90 -9.66 -6.15
CA GLY A 139 -4.46 -9.92 -6.10
C GLY A 139 -4.00 -10.45 -4.74
N LEU A 140 -4.51 -9.87 -3.65
CA LEU A 140 -4.28 -10.39 -2.29
C LEU A 140 -4.73 -11.84 -2.17
N ALA A 141 -5.95 -12.15 -2.63
CA ALA A 141 -6.48 -13.51 -2.60
C ALA A 141 -5.67 -14.49 -3.47
N GLU A 142 -5.25 -14.08 -4.67
CA GLU A 142 -4.46 -14.92 -5.60
C GLU A 142 -3.10 -15.30 -5.00
N MET A 143 -2.45 -14.39 -4.27
CA MET A 143 -1.16 -14.64 -3.60
C MET A 143 -1.30 -15.25 -2.21
N GLY A 144 -2.54 -15.45 -1.73
CA GLY A 144 -2.79 -15.94 -0.37
C GLY A 144 -2.39 -14.96 0.72
N TRP A 145 -2.33 -13.66 0.41
CA TRP A 145 -2.02 -12.60 1.36
C TRP A 145 -3.29 -12.09 2.02
N LYS A 146 -3.21 -11.77 3.31
CA LYS A 146 -4.26 -11.07 4.04
C LYS A 146 -3.62 -9.92 4.79
N VAL A 147 -4.18 -8.72 4.76
CA VAL A 147 -3.72 -7.65 5.65
C VAL A 147 -4.33 -7.92 7.03
N ALA A 148 -3.50 -7.92 8.07
CA ALA A 148 -3.99 -8.07 9.44
C ALA A 148 -4.95 -6.93 9.80
N VAL A 149 -5.93 -7.21 10.66
CA VAL A 149 -6.74 -6.15 11.27
C VAL A 149 -5.89 -5.54 12.38
N ASP A 150 -5.68 -4.23 12.34
CA ASP A 150 -4.96 -3.50 13.39
C ASP A 150 -5.83 -3.39 14.65
N GLU A 151 -5.79 -4.44 15.48
CA GLU A 151 -6.43 -4.46 16.80
C GLU A 151 -5.73 -3.51 17.81
N LEU A 152 -4.53 -3.01 17.50
CA LEU A 152 -3.71 -2.16 18.40
C LEU A 152 -3.91 -0.66 18.17
N ALA A 153 -4.24 -0.21 16.95
CA ALA A 153 -4.68 1.17 16.71
C ALA A 153 -5.97 1.51 17.47
N GLY A 154 -6.87 0.53 17.67
CA GLY A 154 -8.04 0.68 18.53
C GLY A 154 -7.64 1.01 19.97
N LYS A 155 -6.67 0.25 20.53
CA LYS A 155 -6.17 0.44 21.91
C LYS A 155 -5.28 1.67 22.09
N ARG A 156 -4.64 2.18 21.03
CA ARG A 156 -3.82 3.41 21.10
C ARG A 156 -4.67 4.68 21.16
N ASN A 157 -5.89 4.64 20.62
CA ASN A 157 -6.86 5.75 20.70
C ASN A 157 -7.73 5.71 21.96
N GLU A 158 -7.70 4.60 22.71
CA GLU A 158 -8.10 4.60 24.11
C GLU A 158 -6.99 5.32 24.88
N ALA A 159 -7.15 6.64 25.08
CA ALA A 159 -6.43 7.33 26.13
C ALA A 159 -6.60 6.53 27.42
N PRO A 160 -5.56 6.32 28.24
CA PRO A 160 -5.75 5.70 29.54
C PRO A 160 -6.83 6.52 30.26
N GLU A 161 -7.92 5.86 30.68
CA GLU A 161 -8.85 6.45 31.62
C GLU A 161 -7.99 6.99 32.78
N PRO A 162 -8.20 8.24 33.22
CA PRO A 162 -7.49 8.73 34.38
C PRO A 162 -7.82 7.77 35.52
N GLU A 163 -6.81 7.05 36.00
CA GLU A 163 -6.90 6.33 37.26
C GLU A 163 -7.33 7.38 38.29
N GLU A 164 -8.55 7.25 38.80
CA GLU A 164 -8.96 8.01 39.97
C GLU A 164 -8.00 7.60 41.07
N ASP A 165 -7.09 8.51 41.44
CA ASP A 165 -6.24 8.39 42.61
C ASP A 165 -7.16 8.26 43.85
N GLU A 166 -7.62 7.05 44.17
CA GLU A 166 -8.46 6.75 45.33
C GLU A 166 -7.73 6.93 46.68
N ASP A 167 -6.45 7.33 46.65
CA ASP A 167 -5.63 7.56 47.84
C ASP A 167 -5.00 8.97 47.87
N ASP A 168 -5.81 10.03 47.76
CA ASP A 168 -5.38 11.37 48.23
C ASP A 168 -5.51 11.45 49.77
N PRO A 169 -4.39 11.42 50.54
CA PRO A 169 -4.42 11.53 52.00
C PRO A 169 -5.02 12.85 52.51
N ARG A 170 -5.20 13.86 51.64
CA ARG A 170 -5.82 15.16 52.00
C ARG A 170 -7.32 15.06 52.19
N ASN A 171 -7.98 14.02 51.68
CA ASN A 171 -9.43 13.85 51.82
C ASN A 171 -9.84 13.22 53.18
N ARG A 172 -8.86 12.81 54.02
CA ARG A 172 -9.10 12.19 55.34
C ARG A 172 -9.15 13.17 56.51
N MET A 173 -8.95 14.47 56.30
CA MET A 173 -8.94 15.44 57.41
C MET A 173 -10.33 16.06 57.61
N THR A 174 -11.17 15.41 58.41
CA THR A 174 -12.45 16.00 58.85
C THR A 174 -12.19 17.02 59.95
N VAL A 175 -12.47 18.30 59.69
CA VAL A 175 -12.37 19.39 60.69
C VAL A 175 -13.55 19.28 61.66
N VAL A 176 -13.27 18.96 62.92
CA VAL A 176 -14.26 19.05 64.01
C VAL A 176 -14.36 20.51 64.45
N THR A 177 -15.44 21.18 64.06
CA THR A 177 -15.83 22.48 64.61
C THR A 177 -16.64 22.26 65.88
N GLY A 178 -15.96 22.23 67.03
CA GLY A 178 -16.60 22.24 68.35
C GLY A 178 -16.96 23.67 68.76
N GLY A 179 -18.23 24.04 68.59
CA GLY A 179 -18.85 25.24 69.19
C GLY A 179 -19.00 25.10 70.70
N GLY A 180 -18.84 26.21 71.40
CA GLY A 180 -18.65 26.28 72.85
C GLY A 180 -19.91 26.18 73.73
N ALA A 181 -19.62 26.07 75.03
CA ALA A 181 -20.38 26.57 76.16
C ALA A 181 -19.38 26.85 77.30
#